data_AF-A0A369MZ39-F1
#
_entry.id   AF-A0A369MZ39-F1
#
_cell.length_a   1.000
_cell.length_b   1.000
_cell.length_c   1.000
_cell.angle_alpha   90.00
_cell.angle_beta   90.00
_cell.angle_gamma   90.00
#
_symmetry.space_group_name_H-M   'P 1'
#
loop_
_entity.id
_entity.type
_entity.pdbx_description
1 polymer ?
#
loop_
_entity_poly.entity_id
_entity_poly.type
_entity_poly.pdbx_seq_one_letter_code
_entity_poly.pdbx_strand_id
1 'polypeptide(L)'
;MDKIFITADSGADIPSERAKDLGIHIVPFHLSIGEHHCDDGEIEPVDMLELCQAKKILPKTSACSPYDYERVFGRILEKDPNAHIIHLGYSAATTSSFQSARSAAEKTGRVTCVDTCFASGGYGLIAGKIAHAVRSNPKMSAESAVGLAE
;
A
#
# COMPACT_ATOMS: atom_id res chain seq x y z
N MET A 1 -0.24 14.62 -20.09
CA MET A 1 -0.81 14.45 -18.76
C MET A 1 -0.49 13.03 -18.38
N ASP A 2 0.31 12.88 -17.32
CA ASP A 2 0.89 11.58 -16.96
C ASP A 2 -0.19 10.64 -16.47
N LYS A 3 -0.08 9.36 -16.80
CA LYS A 3 -1.03 8.38 -16.34
C LYS A 3 -0.83 8.16 -14.85
N ILE A 4 -1.89 8.34 -14.06
CA ILE A 4 -1.82 8.17 -12.60
C ILE A 4 -2.08 6.71 -12.23
N PHE A 5 -1.20 6.14 -11.43
CA PHE A 5 -1.37 4.83 -10.79
C PHE A 5 -1.52 5.00 -9.28
N ILE A 6 -2.39 4.20 -8.68
CA ILE A 6 -2.59 4.20 -7.22
C ILE A 6 -1.88 3.00 -6.63
N THR A 7 -1.10 3.26 -5.58
CA THR A 7 -0.51 2.21 -4.74
C THR A 7 -0.96 2.41 -3.31
N ALA A 8 -1.08 1.31 -2.57
CA ALA A 8 -1.33 1.26 -1.14
C ALA A 8 -0.50 0.12 -0.54
N ASP A 9 -0.23 0.15 0.75
CA ASP A 9 0.29 -1.00 1.49
C ASP A 9 -0.84 -1.87 2.08
N SER A 10 -0.54 -3.13 2.40
CA SER A 10 -1.57 -4.15 2.70
C SER A 10 -2.40 -3.85 3.95
N GLY A 11 -1.90 -3.00 4.86
CA GLY A 11 -2.66 -2.52 6.02
C GLY A 11 -3.90 -1.68 5.68
N ALA A 12 -4.20 -1.46 4.40
CA ALA A 12 -5.48 -0.93 3.91
C ALA A 12 -6.63 -1.95 4.00
N ASP A 13 -6.34 -3.24 4.21
CA ASP A 13 -7.30 -4.34 4.26
C ASP A 13 -8.27 -4.36 3.06
N ILE A 14 -7.78 -3.99 1.88
CA ILE A 14 -8.56 -4.03 0.64
C ILE A 14 -8.54 -5.46 0.12
N PRO A 15 -9.70 -6.12 -0.07
CA PRO A 15 -9.74 -7.45 -0.68
C PRO A 15 -9.06 -7.47 -2.05
N SER A 16 -8.32 -8.53 -2.35
CA SER A 16 -7.50 -8.65 -3.56
C SER A 16 -8.29 -8.41 -4.86
N GLU A 17 -9.52 -8.93 -4.94
CA GLU A 17 -10.45 -8.70 -6.06
C GLU A 17 -10.80 -7.21 -6.20
N ARG A 18 -11.09 -6.55 -5.08
CA ARG A 18 -11.44 -5.12 -5.04
C ARG A 18 -10.25 -4.25 -5.45
N ALA A 19 -9.06 -4.57 -4.97
CA ALA A 19 -7.83 -3.88 -5.35
C ALA A 19 -7.58 -4.00 -6.86
N LYS A 20 -7.76 -5.20 -7.43
CA LYS A 20 -7.64 -5.46 -8.86
C LYS A 20 -8.66 -4.68 -9.69
N ASP A 21 -9.93 -4.67 -9.28
CA ASP A 21 -11.01 -3.95 -9.98
C ASP A 21 -10.81 -2.44 -10.01
N LEU A 22 -10.21 -1.90 -8.94
CA LEU A 22 -9.88 -0.48 -8.82
C LEU A 22 -8.52 -0.13 -9.43
N GLY A 23 -7.70 -1.12 -9.78
CA GLY A 23 -6.34 -0.91 -10.28
C GLY A 23 -5.36 -0.41 -9.21
N ILE A 24 -5.59 -0.78 -7.95
CA ILE A 24 -4.71 -0.45 -6.82
C ILE A 24 -3.61 -1.51 -6.73
N HIS A 25 -2.36 -1.07 -6.73
CA HIS A 25 -1.20 -1.92 -6.54
C HIS A 25 -0.84 -2.00 -5.05
N ILE A 26 -0.86 -3.20 -4.48
CA ILE A 26 -0.59 -3.43 -3.05
C ILE A 26 0.89 -3.72 -2.80
N VAL A 27 1.46 -3.08 -1.77
CA VAL A 27 2.77 -3.38 -1.17
C VAL A 27 2.53 -4.18 0.10
N PRO A 28 2.94 -5.45 0.20
CA PRO A 28 2.63 -6.27 1.36
C PRO A 28 3.48 -5.89 2.57
N PHE A 29 2.86 -5.77 3.75
CA PHE A 29 3.58 -5.86 5.03
C PHE A 29 4.12 -7.28 5.24
N HIS A 30 5.03 -7.44 6.20
CA HIS A 30 5.59 -8.75 6.53
C HIS A 30 5.17 -9.20 7.93
N LEU A 31 4.93 -10.50 8.07
CA LEU A 31 4.59 -11.17 9.30
C LEU A 31 5.69 -12.18 9.66
N SER A 32 5.92 -12.37 10.95
CA SER A 32 6.74 -13.45 11.47
C SER A 32 6.10 -14.13 12.68
N ILE A 33 6.20 -15.46 12.75
CA ILE A 33 5.71 -16.28 13.85
C ILE A 33 6.67 -17.44 14.14
N GLY A 34 7.42 -17.32 15.23
CA GLY A 34 8.56 -18.20 15.47
C GLY A 34 9.60 -18.02 14.37
N GLU A 35 9.96 -19.10 13.68
CA GLU A 35 10.91 -19.12 12.56
C GLU A 35 10.24 -18.92 11.18
N HIS A 36 8.91 -18.80 11.14
CA HIS A 36 8.19 -18.60 9.89
C HIS A 36 8.07 -17.11 9.59
N HIS A 37 8.38 -16.73 8.35
CA HIS A 37 8.24 -15.38 7.81
C HIS A 37 7.41 -15.46 6.54
N CYS A 38 6.45 -14.56 6.38
CA CYS A 38 5.59 -14.51 5.20
C CYS A 38 5.14 -13.07 4.94
N ASP A 39 4.65 -12.84 3.73
CA ASP A 39 3.97 -11.60 3.39
C ASP A 39 2.53 -11.62 3.90
N ASP A 40 1.99 -10.44 4.18
CA ASP A 40 0.59 -10.27 4.50
C ASP A 40 -0.29 -10.75 3.34
N GLY A 41 -1.33 -11.52 3.66
CA GLY A 41 -2.18 -12.23 2.69
C GLY A 41 -1.69 -13.62 2.26
N GLU A 42 -0.52 -14.09 2.72
CA GLU A 42 -0.07 -15.48 2.48
C GLU A 42 -0.66 -16.49 3.48
N ILE A 43 -1.09 -16.02 4.66
CA ILE A 43 -1.72 -16.83 5.70
C ILE A 43 -3.06 -16.19 6.05
N GLU A 44 -4.11 -17.01 6.10
CA GLU A 44 -5.43 -16.54 6.52
C GLU A 44 -5.41 -16.11 7.99
N PRO A 45 -6.09 -15.01 8.37
CA PRO A 45 -6.10 -14.54 9.76
C PRO A 45 -6.55 -15.61 10.76
N VAL A 46 -7.48 -16.49 10.37
CA VAL A 46 -7.94 -17.60 11.21
C VAL A 46 -6.83 -18.62 11.48
N ASP A 47 -6.08 -19.01 10.45
CA ASP A 47 -4.96 -19.95 10.57
C ASP A 47 -3.83 -19.37 11.43
N MET A 48 -3.58 -18.07 11.30
CA MET A 48 -2.62 -17.34 12.13
C MET A 48 -3.04 -17.35 13.61
N LEU A 49 -4.32 -17.10 13.91
CA LEU A 49 -4.84 -17.15 15.27
C LEU A 49 -4.77 -18.55 15.87
N GLU A 50 -5.11 -19.59 15.09
CA GLU A 50 -4.98 -20.99 15.51
C GLU A 50 -3.51 -21.35 15.82
N LEU A 51 -2.58 -20.92 14.96
CA LEU A 51 -1.15 -21.12 15.16
C LEU A 51 -0.65 -20.45 16.45
N CYS A 52 -1.12 -19.22 16.73
CA CYS A 52 -0.81 -18.52 17.98
C CYS A 52 -1.34 -19.27 19.21
N GLN A 53 -2.58 -19.76 19.13
CA GLN A 53 -3.20 -20.51 20.23
C GLN A 53 -2.50 -21.84 20.49
N ALA A 54 -2.10 -22.56 19.44
CA ALA A 54 -1.44 -23.85 19.53
C ALA A 54 0.01 -23.74 20.02
N LYS A 55 0.79 -22.80 19.46
CA LYS A 55 2.21 -22.65 19.77
C LYS A 55 2.50 -21.72 20.95
N LYS A 56 1.52 -20.95 21.43
CA LYS A 56 1.69 -19.92 22.46
C LYS A 56 2.76 -18.87 22.10
N ILE A 57 2.88 -18.58 20.81
CA ILE A 57 3.80 -17.57 20.25
C ILE A 57 2.94 -16.47 19.65
N LEU A 58 3.25 -15.21 20.00
CA LEU A 58 2.60 -14.07 19.37
C LEU A 58 3.27 -13.75 18.03
N PRO A 59 2.50 -13.36 17.01
CA PRO A 59 3.07 -12.91 15.76
C PRO A 59 3.73 -11.55 15.95
N LYS A 60 4.71 -11.25 15.10
CA LYS A 60 5.31 -9.94 14.99
C LYS A 60 5.16 -9.43 13.57
N THR A 61 4.77 -8.18 13.44
CA THR A 61 4.69 -7.48 12.15
C THR A 61 5.97 -6.69 11.91
N SER A 62 6.38 -6.59 10.66
CA SER A 62 7.46 -5.70 10.20
C SER A 62 6.93 -4.75 9.15
N ALA A 63 7.31 -3.47 9.26
CA ALA A 63 6.96 -2.46 8.26
C ALA A 63 7.55 -2.82 6.89
N CYS A 64 6.93 -2.32 5.81
CA CYS A 64 7.50 -2.43 4.48
C CYS A 64 8.85 -1.68 4.45
N SER A 65 9.86 -2.28 3.85
CA SER A 65 11.17 -1.67 3.64
C SER A 65 11.15 -0.73 2.43
N PRO A 66 12.13 0.19 2.29
CA PRO A 66 12.26 0.99 1.08
C PRO A 66 12.37 0.12 -0.19
N TYR A 67 12.99 -1.05 -0.08
CA TYR A 67 13.15 -1.98 -1.19
C TYR A 67 11.80 -2.55 -1.69
N ASP A 68 10.85 -2.81 -0.79
CA ASP A 68 9.52 -3.31 -1.16
C ASP A 68 8.76 -2.29 -2.01
N TYR A 69 8.85 -1.02 -1.62
CA TYR A 69 8.30 0.10 -2.38
C TYR A 69 9.05 0.30 -3.72
N GLU A 70 10.38 0.28 -3.72
CA GLU A 70 11.19 0.37 -4.95
C GLU A 70 10.80 -0.69 -5.98
N ARG A 71 10.56 -1.93 -5.52
CA ARG A 71 10.13 -3.02 -6.39
C ARG A 71 8.77 -2.75 -7.02
N VAL A 72 7.79 -2.26 -6.26
CA VAL A 72 6.43 -2.00 -6.77
C VAL A 72 6.41 -0.75 -7.66
N PHE A 73 7.01 0.35 -7.21
CA PHE A 73 7.10 1.59 -7.98
C PHE A 73 7.89 1.38 -9.27
N GLY A 74 9.04 0.72 -9.18
CA GLY A 74 9.90 0.38 -10.33
C GLY A 74 9.14 -0.41 -11.39
N ARG A 75 8.41 -1.47 -11.01
CA ARG A 75 7.59 -2.26 -11.95
C ARG A 75 6.55 -1.42 -12.70
N ILE A 76 5.94 -0.44 -12.03
CA ILE A 76 4.96 0.44 -12.66
C ILE A 76 5.66 1.38 -13.65
N LEU A 77 6.76 2.01 -13.23
CA LEU A 77 7.51 2.96 -14.06
C LEU A 77 8.27 2.30 -15.21
N GLU A 78 8.72 1.05 -15.06
CA GLU A 78 9.30 0.25 -16.15
C GLU A 78 8.26 -0.06 -17.23
N LYS A 79 7.01 -0.37 -16.82
CA LYS A 79 5.91 -0.65 -17.74
C LYS A 79 5.36 0.62 -18.39
N ASP A 80 5.37 1.73 -17.65
CA ASP A 80 4.90 3.04 -18.12
C ASP A 80 5.86 4.15 -17.65
N PRO A 81 6.90 4.47 -18.44
CA PRO A 81 7.91 5.49 -18.07
C PRO A 81 7.35 6.90 -17.86
N ASN A 82 6.12 7.15 -18.34
CA ASN A 82 5.44 8.42 -18.20
C ASN A 82 4.38 8.40 -17.09
N ALA A 83 4.32 7.33 -16.29
CA ALA A 83 3.40 7.24 -15.17
C ALA A 83 3.81 8.18 -14.02
N HIS A 84 2.78 8.64 -13.30
CA HIS A 84 2.92 9.23 -11.97
C HIS A 84 2.24 8.31 -10.97
N ILE A 85 2.86 8.06 -9.82
CA ILE A 85 2.30 7.18 -8.79
C ILE A 85 1.83 8.04 -7.63
N ILE A 86 0.61 7.78 -7.16
CA ILE A 86 0.15 8.27 -5.86
C ILE A 86 0.19 7.07 -4.92
N HIS A 87 1.06 7.15 -3.92
CA HIS A 87 1.11 6.18 -2.84
C HIS A 87 0.31 6.70 -1.65
N LEU A 88 -0.78 6.01 -1.35
CA LEU A 88 -1.56 6.23 -0.14
C LEU A 88 -1.00 5.29 0.91
N GLY A 89 -0.47 5.81 2.00
CA GLY A 89 0.21 5.00 3.01
C GLY A 89 -0.57 4.87 4.30
N TYR A 90 -0.28 3.79 5.03
CA TYR A 90 -0.69 3.63 6.43
C TYR A 90 -0.23 4.82 7.30
N SER A 91 -1.00 5.14 8.34
CA SER A 91 -0.68 6.19 9.32
C SER A 91 0.79 6.23 9.75
N ALA A 92 1.49 7.30 9.40
CA ALA A 92 2.91 7.48 9.74
C ALA A 92 3.18 7.55 11.26
N ALA A 93 2.13 7.80 12.06
CA ALA A 93 2.21 7.85 13.51
C ALA A 93 2.42 6.47 14.16
N THR A 94 2.25 5.38 13.41
CA THR A 94 2.15 4.02 13.97
C THR A 94 3.12 3.02 13.35
N THR A 95 3.77 3.39 12.24
CA THR A 95 4.69 2.51 11.51
C THR A 95 5.71 3.33 10.71
N SER A 96 6.89 2.75 10.48
CA SER A 96 7.91 3.34 9.61
C SER A 96 7.63 3.14 8.12
N SER A 97 6.58 2.39 7.76
CA SER A 97 6.25 2.03 6.37
C SER A 97 6.10 3.26 5.48
N PHE A 98 5.39 4.30 5.95
CA PHE A 98 5.22 5.54 5.20
C PHE A 98 6.56 6.25 4.92
N GLN A 99 7.47 6.25 5.91
CA GLN A 99 8.80 6.81 5.73
C GLN A 99 9.62 6.00 4.71
N SER A 100 9.51 4.67 4.74
CA SER A 100 10.13 3.80 3.72
C SER A 100 9.62 4.12 2.32
N ALA A 101 8.31 4.32 2.15
CA ALA A 101 7.71 4.71 0.87
C ALA A 101 8.26 6.04 0.36
N ARG A 102 8.39 7.04 1.25
CA ARG A 102 8.98 8.35 0.93
C ARG A 102 10.43 8.22 0.46
N SER A 103 11.25 7.43 1.16
CA SER A 103 12.64 7.21 0.77
C SER A 103 12.75 6.54 -0.61
N ALA A 104 11.86 5.60 -0.94
CA ALA A 104 11.78 5.00 -2.27
C ALA A 104 11.30 6.02 -3.34
N ALA A 105 10.32 6.85 -3.00
CA ALA A 105 9.76 7.88 -3.87
C ALA A 105 10.81 8.91 -4.32
N GLU A 106 11.67 9.36 -3.39
CA GLU A 106 12.75 10.34 -3.64
C GLU A 106 13.71 9.88 -4.74
N LYS A 107 13.97 8.57 -4.86
CA LYS A 107 14.86 8.01 -5.89
C LYS A 107 14.31 8.15 -7.30
N THR A 108 12.99 8.25 -7.44
CA THR A 108 12.32 8.28 -8.75
C THR A 108 11.86 9.68 -9.14
N GLY A 109 11.47 10.51 -8.16
CA GLY A 109 10.84 11.81 -8.40
C GLY A 109 9.46 11.74 -9.06
N ARG A 110 8.86 10.54 -9.19
CA ARG A 110 7.57 10.30 -9.88
C ARG A 110 6.50 9.71 -8.97
N VAL A 111 6.73 9.75 -7.66
CA VAL A 111 5.81 9.22 -6.66
C VAL A 111 5.45 10.32 -5.67
N THR A 112 4.16 10.55 -5.47
CA THR A 112 3.63 11.38 -4.39
C THR A 112 3.11 10.49 -3.28
N CYS A 113 3.70 10.58 -2.10
CA CYS A 113 3.24 9.84 -0.92
C CYS A 113 2.27 10.70 -0.11
N VAL A 114 1.14 10.11 0.29
CA VAL A 114 0.11 10.74 1.12
C VAL A 114 -0.07 9.89 2.37
N ASP A 115 0.17 10.49 3.54
CA ASP A 115 -0.15 9.85 4.82
C ASP A 115 -1.66 9.89 4.98
N THR A 116 -2.31 8.73 4.94
CA THR A 116 -3.76 8.69 5.11
C THR A 116 -4.16 9.00 6.54
N CYS A 117 -3.25 8.91 7.52
CA CYS A 117 -3.54 9.00 8.94
C CYS A 117 -4.52 7.93 9.46
N PHE A 118 -4.86 6.92 8.64
CA PHE A 118 -5.75 5.82 8.99
C PHE A 118 -5.04 4.46 8.90
N ALA A 119 -5.77 3.44 9.32
CA ALA A 119 -5.43 2.04 9.25
C ALA A 119 -6.66 1.24 8.81
N SER A 120 -6.44 0.01 8.33
CA SER A 120 -7.49 -0.96 8.02
C SER A 120 -8.57 -0.35 7.10
N GLY A 121 -9.85 -0.69 7.32
CA GLY A 121 -10.95 -0.28 6.45
C GLY A 121 -11.09 1.23 6.24
N GLY A 122 -10.72 2.07 7.22
CA GLY A 122 -10.74 3.54 7.04
C GLY A 122 -9.74 4.00 5.98
N TYR A 123 -8.54 3.42 6.02
CA TYR A 123 -7.52 3.61 5.00
C TYR A 123 -7.95 3.01 3.66
N GLY A 124 -8.49 1.79 3.64
CA GLY A 124 -9.02 1.16 2.43
C GLY A 124 -10.11 1.97 1.73
N LEU A 125 -10.98 2.65 2.48
CA LEU A 125 -12.03 3.53 1.93
C LEU A 125 -11.44 4.75 1.23
N ILE A 126 -10.43 5.40 1.83
CA ILE A 126 -9.72 6.54 1.22
C ILE A 126 -9.04 6.09 -0.07
N ALA A 127 -8.32 4.97 -0.02
CA ALA A 127 -7.64 4.41 -1.19
C ALA A 127 -8.61 4.06 -2.31
N GLY A 128 -9.73 3.42 -1.97
CA GLY A 128 -10.77 3.10 -2.93
C GLY A 128 -11.43 4.32 -3.57
N LYS A 129 -11.73 5.37 -2.77
CA LYS A 129 -12.31 6.63 -3.24
C LYS A 129 -11.41 7.31 -4.27
N ILE A 130 -10.12 7.44 -3.96
CA ILE A 130 -9.14 8.11 -4.83
C ILE A 130 -8.91 7.31 -6.11
N ALA A 131 -8.74 5.99 -6.01
CA ALA A 131 -8.59 5.12 -7.17
C ALA A 131 -9.81 5.19 -8.10
N HIS A 132 -11.02 5.19 -7.53
CA HIS A 132 -12.24 5.37 -8.31
C HIS A 132 -12.30 6.73 -9.01
N ALA A 133 -11.92 7.81 -8.33
CA ALA A 133 -11.94 9.17 -8.87
C ALA A 133 -10.95 9.33 -10.04
N VAL A 134 -9.71 8.85 -9.87
CA VAL A 134 -8.69 8.86 -10.93
C VAL A 134 -9.12 8.03 -12.14
N ARG A 135 -9.69 6.84 -11.91
CA ARG A 135 -10.18 5.98 -12.99
C ARG A 135 -11.35 6.59 -13.75
N SER A 136 -12.27 7.25 -13.04
CA SER A 136 -13.49 7.84 -13.63
C SER A 136 -13.22 9.17 -14.33
N ASN A 137 -12.12 9.84 -14.00
CA ASN A 137 -11.70 11.08 -14.65
C ASN A 137 -10.22 11.00 -15.09
N PRO A 138 -9.94 10.49 -16.30
CA PRO A 138 -8.58 10.39 -16.83
C PRO A 138 -7.84 11.73 -17.00
N LYS A 139 -8.54 12.87 -16.90
CA LYS A 139 -7.97 14.22 -16.94
C LYS A 139 -7.75 14.80 -15.54
N MET A 140 -7.97 14.03 -14.48
CA MET A 140 -7.69 14.46 -13.11
C MET A 140 -6.18 14.66 -12.93
N SER A 141 -5.78 15.78 -12.31
CA SER A 141 -4.39 16.01 -11.94
C SER A 141 -4.01 15.26 -10.66
N ALA A 142 -2.71 15.04 -10.44
CA ALA A 142 -2.23 14.39 -9.22
C ALA A 142 -2.60 15.22 -7.98
N GLU A 143 -2.48 16.54 -8.04
CA GLU A 143 -2.83 17.46 -6.95
C GLU A 143 -4.32 17.35 -6.60
N SER A 144 -5.18 17.28 -7.62
CA SER A 144 -6.63 17.14 -7.43
C SER A 144 -6.97 15.79 -6.77
N ALA A 145 -6.27 14.72 -7.15
CA ALA A 145 -6.46 13.40 -6.57
C ALA A 145 -5.97 13.32 -5.12
N VAL A 146 -4.83 13.95 -4.81
CA VAL A 146 -4.28 14.04 -3.45
C VAL A 146 -5.21 14.83 -2.53
N GLY A 147 -5.79 15.93 -3.00
CA GLY A 147 -6.74 16.72 -2.22
C GLY A 147 -8.05 16.00 -1.85
N LEU A 148 -8.30 14.80 -2.36
CA LEU A 148 -9.44 13.96 -1.94
C LEU A 148 -9.16 13.12 -0.69
N ALA A 149 -7.89 13.05 -0.26
CA ALA A 149 -7.42 12.32 0.93
C ALA A 149 -7.57 13.12 2.23
N GLU A 150 -7.67 14.46 2.11
CA GLU A 150 -7.98 15.41 3.20
C GLU A 150 -9.49 15.46 3.49
#